data_AF-A0A955Z238-F1
#
_entry.id   AF-A0A955Z238-F1
#
_cell.length_a   1.000
_cell.length_b   1.000
_cell.length_c   1.000
_cell.angle_alpha   90.00
_cell.angle_beta   90.00
_cell.angle_gamma   90.00
#
_symmetry.space_group_name_H-M   'P 1'
#
loop_
_entity.id
_entity.type
_entity.pdbx_description
1 polymer ?
#
loop_
_entity_poly.entity_id
_entity_poly.type
_entity_poly.pdbx_seq_one_letter_code
_entity_poly.pdbx_strand_id
1 'polypeptide(L)'
;FEALRLNVALPATPAGNQFTGGGRGLGAAGCFKPGANPAVDNKVLDTALGTCDPGGFPNGRRPGDDVVDIIMRVAMGYLLNTTAAPAADLPLGDGIQQNPGQFAAVFPYLNVPNAGSEN
;
A
#
# COMPACT_ATOMS: atom_id res chain seq x y z
N PHE A 1 -2.80 27.47 10.09
CA PHE A 1 -2.88 26.14 10.73
C PHE A 1 -2.91 25.13 9.60
N GLU A 2 -1.80 24.46 9.35
CA GLU A 2 -1.73 23.39 8.34
C GLU A 2 -2.22 22.11 9.02
N ALA A 3 -3.42 21.66 8.66
CA ALA A 3 -3.97 20.42 9.16
C ALA A 3 -4.29 19.53 7.97
N LEU A 4 -3.70 18.34 7.94
CA LEU A 4 -4.06 17.30 7.00
C LEU A 4 -5.53 16.93 7.26
N ARG A 5 -6.43 17.31 6.35
CA ARG A 5 -7.86 16.99 6.48
C ARG A 5 -8.04 15.50 6.24
N LEU A 6 -8.44 14.79 7.29
CA LEU A 6 -8.79 13.38 7.22
C LEU A 6 -10.07 13.21 6.38
N ASN A 7 -9.93 12.79 5.12
CA ASN A 7 -11.07 12.52 4.24
C ASN A 7 -11.80 11.26 4.71
N VAL A 8 -12.98 11.41 5.32
CA VAL A 8 -13.86 10.30 5.78
C VAL A 8 -14.82 9.79 4.70
N ALA A 9 -14.83 10.40 3.52
CA ALA A 9 -15.70 9.96 2.42
C ALA A 9 -15.24 8.64 1.79
N LEU A 10 -13.97 8.26 1.98
CA LEU A 10 -13.44 6.96 1.53
C LEU A 10 -13.59 5.92 2.66
N PRO A 11 -14.35 4.83 2.46
CA PRO A 11 -14.44 3.76 3.44
C PRO A 11 -13.09 3.08 3.60
N ALA A 12 -12.86 2.45 4.76
CA ALA A 12 -11.68 1.62 4.96
C ALA A 12 -11.73 0.40 4.02
N THR A 13 -10.58 0.03 3.45
CA THR A 13 -10.48 -1.15 2.57
C THR A 13 -10.58 -2.42 3.41
N PRO A 14 -11.54 -3.33 3.15
CA PRO A 14 -11.61 -4.61 3.85
C PRO A 14 -10.34 -5.45 3.66
N ALA A 15 -9.95 -6.24 4.67
CA ALA A 15 -8.72 -7.04 4.65
C ALA A 15 -8.56 -7.91 3.39
N GLY A 16 -9.66 -8.50 2.89
CA GLY A 16 -9.66 -9.35 1.68
C GLY A 16 -9.28 -8.62 0.38
N ASN A 17 -9.35 -7.28 0.37
CA ASN A 17 -9.08 -6.44 -0.79
C ASN A 17 -7.76 -5.65 -0.66
N GLN A 18 -7.09 -5.76 0.49
CA GLN A 18 -5.81 -5.07 0.76
C GLN A 18 -4.61 -5.81 0.11
N PHE A 19 -4.72 -7.12 -0.12
CA PHE A 19 -3.61 -7.98 -0.58
C PHE A 19 -3.83 -8.58 -1.98
N THR A 20 -4.87 -8.14 -2.70
CA THR A 20 -5.20 -8.65 -4.04
C THR A 20 -4.30 -8.05 -5.13
N GLY A 21 -3.90 -8.87 -6.11
CA GLY A 21 -3.26 -8.41 -7.35
C GLY A 21 -1.74 -8.60 -7.46
N GLY A 22 -1.11 -9.51 -6.72
CA GLY A 22 0.32 -9.88 -6.88
C GLY A 22 1.33 -8.79 -6.47
N GLY A 23 0.90 -7.54 -6.35
CA GLY A 23 1.63 -6.45 -5.72
C GLY A 23 1.45 -6.51 -4.21
N ARG A 24 2.46 -7.00 -3.49
CA ARG A 24 2.53 -6.92 -2.03
C ARG A 24 2.23 -5.48 -1.59
N GLY A 25 1.06 -5.24 -1.00
CA GLY A 25 0.79 -4.02 -0.24
C GLY A 25 1.11 -2.69 -0.94
N LEU A 26 1.03 -2.60 -2.27
CA LEU A 26 1.43 -1.38 -2.97
C LEU A 26 0.53 -0.17 -2.64
N GLY A 27 -0.67 -0.41 -2.10
CA GLY A 27 -1.58 0.64 -1.65
C GLY A 27 -1.76 1.75 -2.69
N ALA A 28 -1.44 2.98 -2.31
CA ALA A 28 -1.51 4.13 -3.20
C ALA A 28 -0.52 4.04 -4.39
N ALA A 29 0.63 3.37 -4.23
CA ALA A 29 1.57 3.14 -5.32
C ALA A 29 0.98 2.18 -6.37
N GLY A 30 0.03 1.32 -5.99
CA GLY A 30 -0.71 0.46 -6.92
C GLY A 30 -1.62 1.23 -7.90
N CYS A 31 -1.80 2.54 -7.70
CA CYS A 31 -2.52 3.42 -8.63
C CYS A 31 -1.66 3.86 -9.83
N PHE A 32 -0.39 3.46 -9.92
CA PHE A 32 0.49 3.87 -11.00
C PHE A 32 0.75 2.73 -11.98
N LYS A 33 0.32 2.91 -13.24
CA LYS A 33 0.61 1.98 -14.32
C LYS A 33 1.93 2.32 -15.03
N PRO A 34 2.61 1.34 -15.64
CA PRO A 34 3.76 1.62 -16.50
C PRO A 34 3.44 2.66 -17.58
N GLY A 35 4.41 3.52 -17.91
CA GLY A 35 4.32 4.39 -19.07
C GLY A 35 4.28 3.61 -20.39
N ALA A 36 3.99 4.28 -21.50
CA ALA A 36 3.84 3.63 -22.81
C ALA A 36 5.11 2.87 -23.22
N ASN A 37 6.28 3.43 -22.92
CA ASN A 37 7.57 2.76 -22.97
C ASN A 37 8.23 2.74 -21.58
N PRO A 38 8.12 1.64 -20.81
CA PRO A 38 8.66 1.55 -19.44
C PRO A 38 10.16 1.81 -19.31
N ALA A 39 10.92 1.73 -20.41
CA ALA A 39 12.36 2.03 -20.41
C ALA A 39 12.65 3.52 -20.25
N VAL A 40 11.76 4.41 -20.71
CA VAL A 40 12.01 5.86 -20.75
C VAL A 40 10.88 6.67 -20.14
N ASP A 41 9.67 6.13 -20.09
CA ASP A 41 8.48 6.79 -19.55
C ASP A 41 8.26 6.38 -18.09
N ASN A 42 8.11 7.39 -17.23
CA ASN A 42 7.75 7.17 -15.82
C ASN A 42 6.33 6.60 -15.69
N LYS A 43 6.03 5.98 -14.55
CA LYS A 43 4.70 5.44 -14.28
C LYS A 43 3.67 6.58 -14.17
N VAL A 44 2.45 6.32 -14.63
CA VAL A 44 1.36 7.32 -14.72
C VAL A 44 0.23 6.93 -13.78
N LEU A 45 -0.34 7.92 -13.08
CA LEU A 45 -1.49 7.73 -12.20
C LEU A 45 -2.73 7.30 -13.00
N ASP A 46 -3.36 6.23 -12.56
CA ASP A 46 -4.61 5.70 -13.06
C ASP A 46 -5.42 5.15 -11.88
N THR A 47 -6.43 5.91 -11.46
CA THR A 47 -7.28 5.58 -10.31
C THR A 47 -8.33 4.52 -10.60
N ALA A 48 -8.46 4.09 -11.86
CA ALA A 48 -9.39 3.03 -12.26
C ALA A 48 -8.76 1.63 -12.16
N LEU A 49 -7.46 1.53 -11.84
CA LEU A 49 -6.79 0.24 -11.69
C LEU A 49 -7.39 -0.55 -10.52
N GLY A 50 -7.62 -1.85 -10.71
CA GLY A 50 -8.04 -2.74 -9.62
C GLY A 50 -6.99 -2.89 -8.50
N THR A 51 -5.74 -2.49 -8.76
CA THR A 51 -4.66 -2.41 -7.78
C THR A 51 -4.59 -1.07 -7.04
N CYS A 52 -5.39 -0.08 -7.45
CA CYS A 52 -5.36 1.25 -6.86
C CYS A 52 -6.12 1.27 -5.53
N ASP A 53 -5.40 1.51 -4.44
CA ASP A 53 -5.98 1.73 -3.12
C ASP A 53 -5.34 2.94 -2.42
N PRO A 54 -5.87 4.16 -2.63
CA PRO A 54 -5.35 5.38 -2.01
C PRO A 54 -5.84 5.57 -0.56
N GLY A 55 -6.60 4.63 0.00
CA GLY A 55 -7.15 4.74 1.36
C GLY A 55 -6.10 4.54 2.46
N GLY A 56 -5.04 3.76 2.18
CA GLY A 56 -3.93 3.49 3.10
C GLY A 56 -3.03 4.70 3.28
N PHE A 57 -2.01 4.84 2.45
CA PHE A 57 -1.06 5.96 2.55
C PHE A 57 -1.65 7.31 2.06
N PRO A 58 -1.41 8.44 2.74
CA PRO A 58 -0.77 8.60 4.05
C PRO A 58 -1.78 8.61 5.22
N ASN A 59 -3.08 8.45 4.96
CA ASN A 59 -4.16 8.71 5.91
C ASN A 59 -4.56 7.51 6.79
N GLY A 60 -3.92 6.35 6.61
CA GLY A 60 -4.00 5.18 7.48
C GLY A 60 -5.33 4.40 7.46
N ARG A 61 -6.15 4.45 6.40
CA ARG A 61 -7.42 3.68 6.37
C ARG A 61 -7.25 2.20 6.00
N ARG A 62 -6.01 1.74 5.84
CA ARG A 62 -5.64 0.33 5.71
C ARG A 62 -4.91 -0.12 6.98
N PRO A 63 -5.53 -0.98 7.81
CA PRO A 63 -4.85 -1.57 8.97
C PRO A 63 -3.63 -2.41 8.60
N GLY A 64 -3.64 -3.06 7.43
CA GLY A 64 -2.50 -3.80 6.89
C GLY A 64 -1.65 -2.99 5.92
N ASP A 65 -1.64 -1.66 6.05
CA ASP A 65 -0.74 -0.80 5.28
C ASP A 65 0.67 -0.91 5.84
N ASP A 66 1.63 -1.09 4.95
CA ASP A 66 3.04 -0.98 5.28
C ASP A 66 3.57 0.32 4.68
N VAL A 67 3.36 1.40 5.43
CA VAL A 67 3.79 2.75 5.04
C VAL A 67 5.28 2.78 4.72
N VAL A 68 6.07 1.99 5.44
CA VAL A 68 7.51 1.91 5.24
C VAL A 68 7.82 1.24 3.91
N ASP A 69 7.18 0.11 3.58
CA ASP A 69 7.33 -0.55 2.28
C ASP A 69 6.97 0.38 1.12
N ILE A 70 5.85 1.11 1.23
CA ILE A 70 5.40 2.04 0.18
C ILE A 70 6.41 3.17 -0.02
N ILE A 71 6.84 3.83 1.06
CA ILE A 71 7.81 4.93 0.99
C ILE A 71 9.15 4.41 0.46
N MET A 72 9.62 3.26 0.95
CA MET A 72 10.88 2.65 0.52
C MET A 72 10.88 2.40 -0.99
N ARG A 73 9.81 1.82 -1.53
CA ARG A 73 9.70 1.57 -2.97
C ARG A 73 9.69 2.85 -3.79
N VAL A 74 8.90 3.84 -3.37
CA VAL A 74 8.86 5.14 -4.06
C VAL A 74 10.23 5.83 -4.02
N ALA A 75 10.90 5.82 -2.87
CA ALA A 75 12.24 6.37 -2.70
C ALA A 75 13.30 5.65 -3.57
N MET A 76 13.16 4.34 -3.74
CA MET A 76 14.02 3.52 -4.60
C MET A 76 13.66 3.59 -6.09
N GLY A 77 12.71 4.45 -6.47
CA GLY A 77 12.42 4.77 -7.86
C GLY A 77 11.25 4.00 -8.46
N TYR A 78 10.34 3.43 -7.66
CA TYR A 78 9.16 2.72 -8.17
C TYR A 78 8.34 3.53 -9.19
N LEU A 79 8.30 4.87 -9.08
CA LEU A 79 7.56 5.72 -10.01
C LEU A 79 8.34 6.08 -11.30
N LEU A 80 9.62 5.75 -11.36
CA LEU A 80 10.51 6.11 -12.46
C LEU A 80 10.55 5.02 -13.53
N ASN A 81 11.04 5.39 -14.71
CA ASN A 81 11.35 4.44 -15.78
C ASN A 81 12.53 3.51 -15.41
N THR A 82 12.62 2.37 -16.07
CA THR A 82 13.60 1.33 -15.73
C THR A 82 15.04 1.69 -16.11
N THR A 83 15.26 2.67 -16.99
CA THR A 83 16.61 3.18 -17.27
C THR A 83 17.13 4.01 -16.09
N ALA A 84 16.28 4.86 -15.52
CA ALA A 84 16.61 5.70 -14.38
C ALA A 84 16.65 4.90 -13.06
N ALA A 85 15.77 3.90 -12.93
CA ALA A 85 15.71 3.02 -11.77
C ALA A 85 15.58 1.55 -12.20
N PRO A 86 16.70 0.85 -12.47
CA PRO A 86 16.68 -0.56 -12.91
C PRO A 86 16.05 -1.52 -11.89
N ALA A 87 16.02 -1.12 -10.62
CA ALA A 87 15.45 -1.88 -9.51
C ALA A 87 14.01 -1.45 -9.15
N ALA A 88 13.36 -0.58 -9.95
CA ALA A 88 12.08 0.04 -9.63
C ALA A 88 10.98 -0.97 -9.25
N ASP A 89 10.95 -2.14 -9.89
CA ASP A 89 9.90 -3.16 -9.66
C ASP A 89 10.31 -4.23 -8.63
N LEU A 90 11.46 -4.09 -7.96
CA LEU A 90 11.84 -5.01 -6.88
C LEU A 90 10.88 -4.86 -5.70
N PRO A 91 10.47 -5.97 -5.05
CA PRO A 91 9.59 -5.94 -3.90
C PRO A 91 10.34 -5.56 -2.61
N LEU A 92 10.95 -4.37 -2.61
CA LEU A 92 11.68 -3.85 -1.46
C LEU A 92 10.71 -3.60 -0.29
N GLY A 93 11.19 -3.87 0.92
CA GLY A 93 10.44 -3.67 2.13
C GLY A 93 11.30 -3.81 3.38
N ASP A 94 10.72 -3.59 4.55
CA ASP A 94 11.41 -3.62 5.84
C ASP A 94 11.63 -5.04 6.40
N GLY A 95 11.00 -6.04 5.77
CA GLY A 95 11.07 -7.45 6.16
C GLY A 95 10.00 -7.89 7.17
N ILE A 96 9.11 -7.00 7.60
CA ILE A 96 8.03 -7.26 8.56
C ILE A 96 6.69 -7.37 7.82
N GLN A 97 6.43 -8.54 7.25
CA GLN A 97 5.22 -8.75 6.47
C GLN A 97 3.96 -8.86 7.35
N GLN A 98 2.97 -8.02 7.05
CA GLN A 98 1.62 -8.15 7.59
C GLN A 98 0.85 -9.27 6.89
N ASN A 99 0.06 -10.02 7.65
CA ASN A 99 -0.80 -11.09 7.17
C ASN A 99 -2.27 -10.64 7.22
N PRO A 100 -3.06 -10.80 6.15
CA PRO A 100 -4.50 -10.51 6.17
C PRO A 100 -5.25 -11.18 7.34
N GLY A 101 -4.81 -12.36 7.77
CA GLY A 101 -5.41 -13.08 8.90
C GLY A 101 -5.28 -12.37 10.25
N GLN A 102 -4.52 -11.28 10.37
CA GLN A 102 -4.40 -10.46 11.59
C GLN A 102 -5.52 -9.42 11.72
N PHE A 103 -6.31 -9.21 10.65
CA PHE A 103 -7.30 -8.15 10.58
C PHE A 103 -8.71 -8.70 10.35
N ALA A 104 -9.70 -8.11 11.04
CA ALA A 104 -11.10 -8.38 10.82
C ALA A 104 -11.63 -7.62 9.58
N ALA A 105 -12.67 -8.16 8.95
CA ALA A 105 -13.31 -7.52 7.79
C ALA A 105 -14.22 -6.32 8.16
N VAL A 106 -14.58 -6.21 9.44
CA VAL A 106 -15.46 -5.16 9.98
C VAL A 106 -14.79 -4.50 11.18
N PHE A 107 -15.23 -3.28 11.49
CA PHE A 107 -14.76 -2.59 12.67
C PHE A 107 -15.18 -3.32 13.96
N PRO A 108 -14.30 -3.45 14.98
CA PRO A 108 -12.89 -3.05 14.99
C PRO A 108 -12.01 -3.97 14.14
N TYR A 109 -11.15 -3.40 13.29
CA TYR A 109 -10.40 -4.15 12.27
C TYR A 109 -9.23 -4.99 12.80
N LEU A 110 -8.93 -4.94 14.09
CA LEU A 110 -7.88 -5.74 14.70
C LEU A 110 -8.50 -6.97 15.38
N ASN A 111 -7.89 -8.13 15.20
CA ASN A 111 -8.32 -9.33 15.91
C ASN A 111 -8.16 -9.18 17.42
N VAL A 112 -8.91 -10.01 18.16
CA VAL A 112 -8.81 -10.07 19.62
C VAL A 112 -7.36 -10.45 19.99
N PRO A 113 -6.69 -9.68 20.87
CA PRO A 113 -5.34 -10.03 21.31
C PRO A 113 -5.31 -11.44 21.90
N ASN A 114 -4.18 -12.13 21.74
CA ASN A 114 -3.94 -13.38 22.47
C ASN A 114 -4.05 -13.11 23.97
N ALA A 115 -4.58 -14.07 24.73
CA ALA A 115 -4.56 -13.99 26.18
C ALA A 115 -3.12 -13.83 26.67
N GLY A 116 -2.93 -13.01 27.72
CA GLY A 116 -1.62 -12.87 28.35
C GLY A 116 -1.11 -14.20 28.89
N SER A 117 0.21 -14.32 29.06
CA SER A 117 0.80 -15.49 29.73
C SER A 117 0.15 -15.69 31.09
N GLU A 118 -0.19 -16.94 31.41
CA GLU A 118 -0.52 -17.31 32.78
C GLU A 118 0.73 -17.12 33.64
N ASN A 119 0.56 -16.57 34.85
CA ASN A 119 1.63 -16.36 35.83
C ASN A 119 1.74 -17.57 36.77
#